data_AF-A0A2J6X7X8-F1
#
_entry.id   AF-A0A2J6X7X8-F1
#
_cell.length_a   1.000
_cell.length_b   1.000
_cell.length_c   1.000
_cell.angle_alpha   90.00
_cell.angle_beta   90.00
_cell.angle_gamma   90.00
#
_symmetry.space_group_name_H-M   'P 1'
#
loop_
_entity.id
_entity.type
_entity.pdbx_description
1 polymer ?
#
loop_
_entity_poly.entity_id
_entity_poly.type
_entity_poly.pdbx_seq_one_letter_code
_entity_poly.pdbx_strand_id
1 'polypeptide(L)'
;MFTHINEHFTPQEIALLQPFVTNVDRPIFCLRNLPEVVKGALFARYSRSTKSLRRLLLDEFITEPESGFAAIVSAVGDSPA
;
A
#
# COMPACT_ATOMS: atom_id res chain seq x y z
N MET A 1 15.66 0.28 21.38
CA MET A 1 15.34 -0.95 20.63
C MET A 1 14.15 -0.67 19.74
N PHE A 2 14.26 -0.89 18.43
CA PHE A 2 13.11 -0.81 17.53
C PHE A 2 12.32 -2.10 17.71
N THR A 3 11.13 -2.01 18.30
CA THR A 3 10.23 -3.15 18.40
C THR A 3 9.74 -3.50 17.00
N HIS A 4 10.25 -4.60 16.44
CA HIS A 4 9.79 -5.10 15.15
C HIS A 4 8.36 -5.63 15.30
N ILE A 5 7.39 -4.88 14.79
CA ILE A 5 6.06 -5.43 14.52
C ILE A 5 6.23 -6.31 13.28
N ASN A 6 6.33 -7.61 13.50
CA ASN A 6 6.36 -8.56 12.40
C ASN A 6 4.95 -8.63 11.81
N GLU A 7 4.77 -8.01 10.64
CA GLU A 7 3.50 -8.03 9.94
C GLU A 7 3.32 -9.40 9.28
N HIS A 8 2.18 -10.05 9.55
CA HIS A 8 1.83 -11.32 8.92
C HIS A 8 0.79 -11.06 7.84
N PHE A 9 1.10 -11.49 6.62
CA PHE A 9 0.24 -11.43 5.45
C PHE A 9 0.06 -12.84 4.86
N THR A 10 -1.14 -13.13 4.38
CA THR A 10 -1.43 -14.35 3.61
C THR A 10 -0.77 -14.30 2.22
N PRO A 11 -0.57 -15.43 1.54
CA PRO A 11 -0.02 -15.45 0.18
C PRO A 11 -0.77 -14.54 -0.79
N GLN A 12 -2.10 -14.45 -0.66
CA GLN A 12 -2.97 -13.60 -1.47
C GLN A 12 -2.73 -12.11 -1.18
N GLU A 13 -2.65 -11.73 0.09
CA GLU A 13 -2.34 -10.36 0.51
C GLU A 13 -0.93 -9.93 0.06
N ILE A 14 0.04 -10.85 0.12
CA ILE A 14 1.39 -10.61 -0.39
C ILE A 14 1.34 -10.31 -1.89
N ALA A 15 0.60 -11.10 -2.68
CA ALA A 15 0.48 -10.89 -4.12
C ALA A 15 -0.14 -9.52 -4.46
N LEU A 16 -1.08 -9.04 -3.63
CA LEU A 16 -1.69 -7.71 -3.78
C LEU A 16 -0.75 -6.57 -3.41
N LEU A 17 0.08 -6.74 -2.37
CA LEU A 17 1.02 -5.71 -1.90
C LEU A 17 2.28 -5.62 -2.75
N GLN A 18 2.79 -6.76 -3.23
CA GLN A 18 4.07 -6.84 -3.92
C GLN A 18 4.27 -5.83 -5.05
N PRO A 19 3.28 -5.50 -5.90
CA PRO A 19 3.43 -4.49 -6.95
C PRO A 19 3.77 -3.09 -6.42
N PHE A 20 3.38 -2.76 -5.19
CA PHE A 20 3.40 -1.40 -4.63
C PHE A 20 4.45 -1.19 -3.54
N VAL A 21 5.08 -2.25 -3.05
CA VAL A 21 6.17 -2.18 -2.05
C VAL A 21 7.41 -2.97 -2.50
N THR A 22 8.58 -2.61 -1.98
CA THR A 22 9.84 -3.32 -2.30
C THR A 22 10.01 -4.64 -1.55
N ASN A 23 9.38 -4.78 -0.38
CA ASN A 23 9.32 -6.00 0.42
C ASN A 23 8.10 -5.95 1.37
N VAL A 24 7.66 -7.10 1.87
CA VAL A 24 6.48 -7.24 2.76
C VAL A 24 6.85 -7.69 4.18
N ASP A 25 8.09 -8.11 4.39
CA ASP A 25 8.57 -8.84 5.56
C ASP A 25 9.74 -8.13 6.26
N ARG A 26 10.31 -7.08 5.66
CA ARG A 26 11.40 -6.29 6.27
C ARG A 26 10.85 -4.99 6.87
N PRO A 27 11.53 -4.45 7.90
CA PRO A 27 11.15 -3.20 8.54
C PRO A 27 11.28 -1.97 7.63
N ILE A 28 12.22 -2.00 6.69
CA ILE A 28 12.52 -0.89 5.80
C ILE A 28 12.10 -1.31 4.40
N PHE A 29 11.22 -0.52 3.78
CA PHE A 29 10.72 -0.73 2.43
C PHE A 29 10.43 0.62 1.78
N CYS A 30 10.33 0.61 0.46
CA CYS A 30 9.89 1.78 -0.32
C CYS A 30 8.52 1.50 -0.93
N LEU A 31 7.72 2.56 -1.05
CA LEU A 31 6.54 2.58 -1.92
C LEU A 31 7.00 2.75 -3.37
N ARG A 32 6.41 1.99 -4.28
CA ARG A 32 6.68 2.06 -5.73
C ARG A 32 5.37 1.94 -6.49
N ASN A 33 5.34 2.40 -7.74
CA ASN A 33 4.21 2.17 -8.65
C ASN A 33 2.83 2.66 -8.12
N LEU A 34 2.83 3.59 -7.16
CA LEU A 34 1.62 4.22 -6.63
C LEU A 34 1.48 5.61 -7.24
N PRO A 35 0.30 5.99 -7.75
CA PRO A 35 0.01 7.36 -8.13
C PRO A 35 0.23 8.34 -6.97
N GLU A 36 0.63 9.57 -7.27
CA GLU A 36 0.94 10.60 -6.25
C GLU A 36 -0.25 10.92 -5.35
N VAL A 37 -1.44 10.98 -5.93
CA VAL A 37 -2.70 11.19 -5.19
C VAL A 37 -2.95 10.07 -4.17
N VAL A 38 -2.63 8.82 -4.52
CA VAL A 38 -2.76 7.66 -3.62
C VAL A 38 -1.72 7.74 -2.50
N LYS A 39 -0.47 8.10 -2.82
CA LYS A 39 0.58 8.33 -1.81
C LYS A 39 0.14 9.41 -0.79
N GLY A 40 -0.37 10.54 -1.28
CA GLY A 40 -0.85 11.63 -0.42
C GLY A 40 -1.99 11.19 0.50
N ALA A 41 -3.01 10.52 -0.04
CA ALA A 41 -4.13 9.99 0.74
C ALA A 41 -3.69 8.93 1.76
N LEU A 42 -2.78 8.02 1.37
CA LEU A 42 -2.24 6.97 2.22
C LEU A 42 -1.53 7.57 3.44
N PHE A 43 -0.63 8.53 3.24
CA PHE A 43 0.09 9.18 4.35
C PHE A 43 -0.85 10.00 5.23
N ALA A 44 -1.84 10.69 4.65
CA ALA A 44 -2.83 11.45 5.40
C ALA A 44 -3.68 10.55 6.32
N ARG A 45 -4.07 9.34 5.87
CA ARG A 45 -4.77 8.37 6.73
C ARG A 45 -3.84 7.74 7.76
N TYR A 46 -2.63 7.36 7.34
CA TYR A 46 -1.64 6.74 8.22
C TYR A 46 -1.31 7.61 9.43
N SER A 47 -1.26 8.94 9.27
CA SER A 47 -0.99 9.86 10.38
C SER A 47 -2.03 9.81 11.52
N ARG A 48 -3.19 9.18 11.30
CA ARG A 48 -4.29 9.06 12.27
C ARG A 48 -4.66 7.60 12.56
N SER A 49 -3.93 6.64 12.02
CA SER A 49 -4.23 5.21 12.15
C SER A 49 -3.23 4.52 13.08
N THR A 50 -3.68 3.47 13.75
CA THR A 50 -2.82 2.56 14.51
C THR A 50 -2.30 1.39 13.67
N LYS A 51 -2.79 1.23 12.44
CA LYS A 51 -2.33 0.20 11.50
C LYS A 51 -0.94 0.55 10.97
N SER A 52 -0.18 -0.47 10.58
CA SER A 52 1.01 -0.27 9.75
C SER A 52 0.63 0.28 8.37
N LEU A 53 1.58 0.92 7.70
CA LEU A 53 1.35 1.50 6.37
C LEU A 53 0.96 0.44 5.33
N ARG A 54 1.56 -0.76 5.36
CA ARG A 54 1.22 -1.87 4.44
C ARG A 54 -0.19 -2.41 4.70
N ARG A 55 -0.56 -2.62 5.97
CA ARG A 55 -1.92 -3.08 6.32
C ARG A 55 -2.97 -2.04 5.97
N LEU A 56 -2.67 -0.75 6.15
CA LEU A 56 -3.58 0.34 5.77
C LEU A 56 -3.77 0.41 4.24
N LEU A 57 -2.69 0.30 3.47
CA LEU A 57 -2.75 0.24 2.00
C LEU A 57 -3.59 -0.96 1.53
N LEU A 58 -3.38 -2.13 2.12
CA LEU A 58 -4.10 -3.34 1.77
C LEU A 58 -5.60 -3.24 2.10
N ASP A 59 -5.93 -2.91 3.35
CA ASP A 59 -7.31 -2.97 3.84
C ASP A 59 -8.17 -1.83 3.26
N GLU A 60 -7.65 -0.61 3.20
CA GLU A 60 -8.46 0.60 2.96
C GLU A 60 -8.32 1.18 1.55
N PHE A 61 -7.43 0.61 0.74
CA PHE A 61 -7.23 1.01 -0.65
C PHE A 61 -7.34 -0.19 -1.59
N ILE A 62 -6.49 -1.20 -1.45
CA ILE A 62 -6.46 -2.31 -2.44
C ILE A 62 -7.72 -3.17 -2.35
N THR A 63 -8.17 -3.49 -1.13
CA THR A 63 -9.27 -4.43 -0.88
C THR A 63 -10.64 -3.74 -0.76
N GLU A 64 -10.67 -2.41 -0.65
CA GLU A 64 -11.88 -1.62 -0.50
C GLU A 64 -12.40 -1.16 -1.88
N PRO A 65 -13.51 -1.72 -2.40
CA PRO A 65 -14.01 -1.36 -3.73
C PRO A 65 -14.40 0.11 -3.87
N GLU A 66 -14.90 0.72 -2.79
CA GLU A 66 -15.33 2.12 -2.78
C GLU A 66 -14.15 3.11 -2.76
N SER A 67 -12.92 2.62 -2.56
CA SER A 67 -11.72 3.47 -2.53
C SER A 67 -11.36 4.09 -3.89
N GLY A 68 -11.86 3.51 -5.00
CA GLY A 68 -11.48 3.89 -6.36
C GLY A 68 -10.04 3.54 -6.75
N PHE A 69 -9.31 2.80 -5.89
CA PHE A 69 -7.88 2.50 -6.08
C PHE A 69 -7.57 1.86 -7.43
N ALA A 70 -8.30 0.81 -7.81
CA ALA A 70 -8.07 0.09 -9.06
C ALA A 70 -8.22 0.98 -10.30
N ALA A 71 -9.24 1.85 -10.31
CA ALA A 71 -9.48 2.79 -11.41
C ALA A 71 -8.34 3.81 -11.53
N ILE A 72 -7.87 4.36 -10.39
CA ILE A 72 -6.79 5.34 -10.36
C ILE A 72 -5.46 4.73 -10.81
N VAL A 73 -5.13 3.52 -10.34
CA VAL A 73 -3.90 2.81 -10.74
C VAL A 73 -3.93 2.45 -12.22
N SER A 74 -5.06 1.97 -12.74
CA SER A 74 -5.20 1.60 -14.16
C SER A 74 -5.09 2.82 -15.09
N ALA A 75 -5.64 3.97 -14.70
CA ALA A 75 -5.59 5.18 -15.52
C ALA A 75 -4.16 5.74 -15.68
N VAL A 76 -3.29 5.55 -14.67
CA VAL A 76 -1.91 6.05 -14.70
C VAL A 76 -0.97 5.08 -15.42
N GLY A 77 -1.27 3.77 -15.40
CA GLY A 77 -0.45 2.74 -16.06
C GLY A 77 -0.46 2.78 -17.60
N ASP A 78 -1.39 3.51 -18.21
CA ASP A 78 -1.55 3.63 -19.67
C ASP A 78 -0.93 4.90 -20.27
N SER A 79 -0.22 5.70 -19.46
CA SER A 79 0.56 6.84 -19.98
C SER A 79 1.95 6.38 -20.41
N PRO A 80 2.26 6.34 -21.71
CA PRO A 80 3.63 6.12 -22.15
C PRO A 80 4.45 7.35 -21.72
N ALA A 81 5.55 7.11 -21.02
CA ALA A 81 6.59 8.11 -20.81
C ALA A 81 7.33 8.39 -22.12
#